data_AF-A0A6C0EC56-F1
#
_entry.id   AF-A0A6C0EC56-F1
#
_cell.length_a   1.000
_cell.length_b   1.000
_cell.length_c   1.000
_cell.angle_alpha   90.00
_cell.angle_beta   90.00
_cell.angle_gamma   90.00
#
_symmetry.space_group_name_H-M   'P 1'
#
loop_
_entity.id
_entity.type
_entity.pdbx_description
1 polymer ?
#
loop_
_entity_poly.entity_id
_entity_poly.type
_entity_poly.pdbx_seq_one_letter_code
_entity_poly.pdbx_strand_id
1 'polypeptide(L)'
;MNNYYIKVILLEGCPYSINLENLMEQNKIIHKKFIRVNHSNKHLYKSDLINTFPQVYLNKYNSKGNLLLGGYEDFNNFIKIFKNNALDSNKINNFMKIKNWSKRATIRLIQLIN
;
A
#
# COMPACT_ATOMS: atom_id res chain seq x y z
N MET A 1 -9.62 -15.56 8.69
CA MET A 1 -9.70 -14.64 7.54
C MET A 1 -9.12 -13.29 7.93
N ASN A 2 -8.20 -12.74 7.15
CA ASN A 2 -7.65 -11.40 7.42
C ASN A 2 -8.69 -10.37 6.95
N ASN A 3 -9.22 -9.56 7.86
CA ASN A 3 -10.28 -8.58 7.56
C ASN A 3 -9.76 -7.34 6.81
N TYR A 4 -8.50 -7.36 6.40
CA TYR A 4 -7.79 -6.26 5.76
C TYR A 4 -7.26 -6.67 4.39
N TYR A 5 -7.06 -5.69 3.52
CA TYR A 5 -6.44 -5.85 2.22
C TYR A 5 -5.70 -4.58 1.80
N ILE A 6 -4.79 -4.72 0.85
CA ILE A 6 -4.07 -3.61 0.25
C ILE A 6 -4.88 -3.12 -0.95
N LYS A 7 -5.48 -1.94 -0.85
CA LYS A 7 -6.15 -1.28 -1.96
C LYS A 7 -5.11 -0.50 -2.76
N VAL A 8 -5.08 -0.71 -4.07
CA VAL A 8 -4.10 -0.08 -4.96
C VAL A 8 -4.82 0.56 -6.12
N ILE A 9 -4.57 1.85 -6.33
CA ILE A 9 -5.09 2.60 -7.49
C ILE A 9 -3.96 2.78 -8.49
N LEU A 10 -4.16 2.24 -9.69
CA LEU A 10 -3.18 2.18 -10.77
C LEU A 10 -3.65 3.04 -11.95
N LEU A 11 -2.80 3.94 -12.44
CA LEU A 11 -3.08 4.72 -13.65
C LEU A 11 -2.63 3.93 -14.88
N GLU A 12 -3.53 3.77 -15.84
CA GLU A 12 -3.23 3.14 -17.14
C GLU A 12 -2.08 3.86 -17.86
N GLY A 13 -1.13 3.09 -18.41
CA GLY A 13 0.04 3.64 -19.09
C GLY A 13 1.09 4.30 -18.19
N CYS A 14 0.92 4.30 -16.86
CA CYS A 14 1.89 4.86 -15.93
C CYS A 14 3.01 3.83 -15.59
N PRO A 15 4.30 4.12 -15.86
CA PRO A 15 5.40 3.21 -15.55
C PRO A 15 5.47 2.80 -14.08
N TYR A 16 5.27 3.73 -13.15
CA TYR A 16 5.27 3.42 -11.71
C TYR A 16 4.09 2.52 -11.30
N SER A 17 2.95 2.63 -11.98
CA SER A 17 1.80 1.75 -11.71
C SER A 17 2.09 0.32 -12.18
N ILE A 18 2.68 0.17 -13.36
CA ILE A 18 3.13 -1.13 -13.90
C ILE A 18 4.18 -1.75 -12.97
N ASN A 19 5.17 -0.97 -12.55
CA ASN A 19 6.23 -1.45 -11.65
C ASN A 19 5.69 -1.88 -10.28
N LEU A 20 4.70 -1.16 -9.73
CA LEU A 20 4.05 -1.55 -8.47
C LEU A 20 3.30 -2.87 -8.62
N GLU A 21 2.55 -3.05 -9.70
CA GLU A 21 1.84 -4.28 -9.99
C GLU A 21 2.81 -5.46 -10.10
N ASN A 22 3.88 -5.31 -10.88
CA ASN A 22 4.94 -6.31 -11.02
C ASN A 22 5.60 -6.63 -9.66
N LEU A 23 5.91 -5.62 -8.86
CA LEU A 23 6.50 -5.82 -7.54
C LEU A 23 5.58 -6.63 -6.61
N MET A 24 4.27 -6.37 -6.64
CA MET A 24 3.29 -7.12 -5.86
C MET A 24 3.16 -8.58 -6.32
N GLU A 25 3.22 -8.84 -7.63
CA GLU A 25 3.18 -10.20 -8.17
C GLU A 25 4.46 -10.98 -7.87
N GLN A 26 5.63 -10.36 -8.06
CA GLN A 26 6.93 -10.96 -7.72
C GLN A 26 7.01 -11.37 -6.25
N ASN A 27 6.42 -10.57 -5.36
CA ASN A 27 6.38 -10.85 -3.92
C ASN A 27 5.20 -11.73 -3.49
N LYS A 28 4.40 -12.23 -4.45
CA LYS A 28 3.24 -13.13 -4.23
C LYS A 28 2.23 -12.58 -3.23
N ILE A 29 1.92 -11.28 -3.32
CA ILE A 29 1.01 -10.63 -2.38
C ILE A 29 -0.44 -10.98 -2.75
N ILE A 30 -1.14 -11.69 -1.86
CA ILE A 30 -2.47 -12.26 -2.14
C ILE A 30 -3.59 -11.28 -1.74
N HIS A 31 -3.48 -10.63 -0.58
CA HIS A 31 -4.54 -9.79 -0.04
C HIS A 31 -4.51 -8.38 -0.61
N LYS A 32 -4.72 -8.25 -1.93
CA LYS A 32 -4.68 -7.00 -2.67
C LYS A 32 -5.93 -6.80 -3.54
N LYS A 33 -6.28 -5.54 -3.81
CA LYS A 33 -7.32 -5.15 -4.78
C LYS A 33 -6.82 -4.01 -5.65
N PHE A 34 -6.69 -4.27 -6.95
CA PHE A 34 -6.37 -3.26 -7.94
C PHE A 34 -7.62 -2.52 -8.40
N ILE A 35 -7.50 -1.20 -8.53
CA ILE A 35 -8.47 -0.33 -9.18
C ILE A 35 -7.70 0.36 -10.30
N ARG A 36 -8.03 0.02 -11.54
CA ARG A 36 -7.43 0.66 -12.71
C ARG A 36 -8.20 1.94 -13.02
N VAL A 37 -7.47 3.02 -13.24
CA VAL A 37 -8.01 4.34 -13.56
C VAL A 37 -7.37 4.82 -14.85
N ASN A 38 -8.15 5.53 -15.66
CA ASN A 38 -7.69 6.07 -16.92
C ASN A 38 -7.43 7.58 -16.78
N HIS A 39 -6.91 8.19 -17.83
CA HIS A 39 -6.56 9.61 -17.79
C HIS A 39 -7.76 10.54 -17.64
N SER A 40 -8.98 10.13 -18.04
CA SER A 40 -10.19 10.96 -17.93
C SER A 40 -10.75 10.98 -16.51
N ASN A 41 -10.72 9.85 -15.79
CA ASN A 41 -11.30 9.74 -14.44
C ASN A 41 -10.29 9.86 -13.29
N LYS A 42 -8.97 9.97 -13.57
CA LYS A 42 -7.93 10.05 -12.53
C LYS A 42 -8.15 11.14 -11.48
N HIS A 43 -8.80 12.24 -11.83
CA HIS A 43 -9.05 13.36 -10.92
C HIS A 43 -9.94 12.96 -9.74
N LEU A 44 -10.83 11.99 -9.92
CA LEU A 44 -11.71 11.45 -8.87
C LEU A 44 -10.97 10.71 -7.75
N TYR A 45 -9.71 10.34 -8.01
CA TYR A 45 -8.87 9.57 -7.08
C TYR A 45 -7.74 10.39 -6.48
N LYS A 46 -7.63 11.67 -6.85
CA LYS A 46 -6.66 12.58 -6.23
C LYS A 46 -7.26 13.17 -4.95
N SER A 47 -6.39 13.46 -4.00
CA SER A 47 -6.73 14.15 -2.76
C SER A 47 -5.57 15.04 -2.33
N ASP A 48 -5.77 15.88 -1.32
CA ASP A 48 -4.71 16.71 -0.75
C ASP A 48 -3.58 15.86 -0.14
N LEU A 49 -3.88 14.62 0.26
CA LEU A 49 -2.90 13.68 0.81
C LEU A 49 -2.04 13.03 -0.28
N ILE A 50 -2.60 12.83 -1.48
CA ILE A 50 -1.89 12.24 -2.62
C ILE A 50 -2.58 12.62 -3.94
N ASN A 51 -1.79 13.22 -4.85
CA ASN A 51 -2.26 13.67 -6.15
C ASN A 51 -1.55 12.97 -7.33
N THR A 52 -0.73 11.95 -7.02
CA THR A 52 0.05 11.12 -7.93
C THR A 52 -0.48 9.69 -7.99
N PHE A 53 0.06 8.89 -8.91
CA PHE A 53 -0.21 7.46 -9.07
C PHE A 53 1.11 6.69 -9.17
N PRO A 54 1.17 5.42 -8.74
CA PRO A 54 0.09 4.66 -8.10
C PRO A 54 -0.18 5.13 -6.66
N GLN A 55 -1.30 4.72 -6.09
CA GLN A 55 -1.64 5.01 -4.70
C GLN A 55 -1.92 3.71 -3.94
N VAL A 56 -1.32 3.56 -2.77
CA VAL A 56 -1.41 2.33 -1.96
C VAL A 56 -2.03 2.63 -0.61
N TYR A 57 -3.07 1.87 -0.24
CA TYR A 57 -3.80 2.02 1.01
C TYR A 57 -3.95 0.69 1.74
N LEU A 58 -3.98 0.75 3.07
CA LEU A 58 -4.50 -0.31 3.92
C LEU A 58 -5.99 -0.09 4.15
N ASN A 59 -6.81 -1.07 3.76
CA ASN A 59 -8.26 -1.04 3.92
C ASN A 59 -8.75 -2.23 4.74
N LYS A 60 -9.93 -2.07 5.37
CA LYS A 60 -10.68 -3.14 6.04
C LYS A 60 -11.96 -3.41 5.24
N TYR A 61 -12.30 -4.67 4.95
CA TYR A 61 -13.42 -5.02 4.05
C TYR A 61 -14.76 -4.38 4.45
N ASN A 62 -15.07 -4.34 5.76
CA ASN A 62 -16.34 -3.85 6.29
C ASN A 62 -16.21 -2.46 6.96
N SER A 63 -15.30 -1.61 6.49
CA SER A 63 -15.15 -0.25 7.00
C SER A 63 -14.88 0.73 5.85
N LYS A 64 -15.38 1.97 5.99
CA LYS A 64 -15.11 3.06 5.05
C LYS A 64 -13.69 3.64 5.19
N GLY A 65 -13.00 3.32 6.29
CA GLY A 65 -11.65 3.85 6.56
C GLY A 65 -10.57 3.25 5.66
N ASN A 66 -9.69 4.12 5.17
CA ASN A 66 -8.49 3.79 4.42
C ASN A 66 -7.28 4.53 5.03
N LEU A 67 -6.15 3.84 5.14
CA LEU A 67 -4.89 4.44 5.58
C LEU A 67 -3.94 4.51 4.39
N LEU A 68 -3.54 5.72 4.00
CA LEU A 68 -2.61 5.93 2.90
C LEU A 68 -1.20 5.52 3.31
N LEU A 69 -0.61 4.60 2.54
CA LEU A 69 0.82 4.27 2.64
C LEU A 69 1.66 5.26 1.82
N GLY A 70 1.22 5.54 0.58
CA GLY A 70 1.91 6.40 -0.36
C GLY A 70 1.92 5.81 -1.78
N GLY A 71 3.01 6.08 -2.52
CA GLY A 71 3.18 5.65 -3.90
C GLY A 71 4.06 4.39 -4.06
N TYR A 72 4.64 4.24 -5.26
CA TYR A 72 5.53 3.12 -5.58
C TYR A 72 6.74 3.05 -4.64
N GLU A 73 7.46 4.15 -4.44
CA GLU A 73 8.67 4.16 -3.60
C GLU A 73 8.38 3.82 -2.15
N ASP A 74 7.26 4.34 -1.60
CA ASP A 74 6.82 4.02 -0.25
C ASP A 74 6.56 2.52 -0.08
N PHE A 75 5.87 1.92 -1.05
CA PHE A 75 5.59 0.49 -1.02
C PHE A 75 6.85 -0.36 -1.23
N ASN A 76 7.73 0.03 -2.16
CA ASN A 76 9.00 -0.66 -2.40
C ASN A 76 9.89 -0.65 -1.15
N ASN A 77 10.01 0.51 -0.49
CA ASN A 77 10.74 0.62 0.77
C ASN A 77 10.10 -0.24 1.86
N PHE A 78 8.77 -0.26 1.94
CA PHE A 78 8.06 -1.11 2.89
C PHE A 78 8.36 -2.61 2.68
N ILE A 79 8.34 -3.08 1.43
CA ILE A 79 8.70 -4.45 1.06
C ILE A 79 10.14 -4.77 1.47
N LYS A 80 11.10 -3.92 1.10
CA LYS A 80 12.52 -4.10 1.46
C LYS A 80 12.74 -4.22 2.98
N ILE A 81 11.98 -3.48 3.77
CA ILE A 81 12.12 -3.47 5.24
C ILE A 81 11.48 -4.71 5.88
N PHE A 82 10.29 -5.14 5.42
CA PHE A 82 9.45 -6.06 6.18
C PHE A 82 9.12 -7.39 5.50
N LYS A 83 9.32 -7.54 4.19
CA LYS A 83 9.06 -8.81 3.50
C LYS A 83 10.12 -9.84 3.88
N ASN A 84 9.68 -11.03 4.28
CA ASN A 84 10.51 -12.17 4.70
C ASN A 84 11.50 -11.84 5.83
N ASN A 85 11.30 -10.74 6.54
CA ASN A 85 12.13 -10.32 7.66
C ASN A 85 11.42 -10.60 8.97
N ALA A 86 12.19 -10.94 10.02
CA ALA A 86 11.65 -11.04 11.37
C ALA A 86 11.09 -9.68 11.82
N LEU A 87 10.03 -9.71 12.64
CA LEU A 87 9.44 -8.50 13.21
C LEU A 87 10.44 -7.83 14.15
N ASP A 88 10.96 -6.69 13.73
CA ASP A 88 11.86 -5.86 14.51
C ASP A 88 11.10 -4.65 15.07
N SER A 89 11.06 -4.53 16.39
CA SER A 89 10.35 -3.45 17.09
C SER A 89 10.89 -2.07 16.72
N ASN A 90 12.19 -1.91 16.47
CA ASN A 90 12.80 -0.64 16.08
C ASN A 90 12.36 -0.25 14.66
N LYS A 91 12.37 -1.19 13.71
CA LYS A 91 11.88 -0.94 12.34
C LYS A 91 10.39 -0.57 12.34
N ILE A 92 9.58 -1.27 13.14
CA ILE A 92 8.15 -0.98 13.31
C ILE A 92 7.95 0.42 13.90
N ASN A 93 8.66 0.76 14.99
CA ASN A 93 8.53 2.06 15.64
C ASN A 93 8.96 3.21 14.72
N ASN A 94 10.04 3.02 13.94
CA ASN A 94 10.50 4.01 12.96
C ASN A 94 9.46 4.21 11.86
N PHE A 95 8.90 3.13 11.31
CA PHE A 95 7.84 3.21 10.31
C PHE A 95 6.59 3.91 10.86
N MET A 96 6.17 3.57 12.08
CA MET A 96 5.04 4.22 12.75
C MET A 96 5.24 5.74 12.89
N LYS A 97 6.43 6.18 13.29
CA LYS A 97 6.76 7.61 13.40
C LYS A 97 6.71 8.32 12.04
N ILE A 98 7.32 7.73 11.02
CA ILE A 98 7.38 8.34 9.67
C ILE A 98 5.98 8.44 9.06
N LYS A 99 5.16 7.39 9.18
CA LYS A 99 3.83 7.34 8.56
C LYS A 99 2.71 7.86 9.45
N ASN A 100 2.99 8.16 10.72
CA ASN A 100 1.98 8.45 11.74
C ASN A 100 0.90 7.35 11.82
N TRP A 101 1.32 6.09 11.77
CA TRP A 101 0.42 4.93 11.83
C TRP A 101 0.42 4.30 13.23
N SER A 102 -0.74 3.77 13.64
CA SER A 102 -0.82 2.95 14.86
C SER A 102 -0.05 1.64 14.68
N LYS A 103 0.52 1.12 15.79
CA LYS A 103 1.20 -0.19 15.81
C LYS A 103 0.33 -1.31 15.22
N ARG A 104 -0.97 -1.30 15.54
CA ARG A 104 -1.94 -2.26 15.02
C ARG A 104 -2.02 -2.19 13.49
N ALA A 105 -2.15 -1.01 12.91
CA ALA A 105 -2.22 -0.85 11.45
C ALA A 105 -0.91 -1.29 10.77
N THR A 106 0.23 -0.91 11.33
CA THR A 106 1.55 -1.31 10.82
C THR A 106 1.72 -2.83 10.80
N ILE A 107 1.43 -3.51 11.91
CA ILE A 107 1.51 -4.97 11.98
C ILE A 107 0.56 -5.63 10.98
N ARG A 108 -0.65 -5.08 10.80
CA ARG A 108 -1.60 -5.61 9.81
C ARG A 108 -1.05 -5.50 8.39
N LEU A 109 -0.45 -4.38 8.01
CA LEU A 109 0.15 -4.26 6.68
C LEU A 109 1.31 -5.25 6.49
N ILE A 110 2.16 -5.45 7.51
CA ILE A 110 3.26 -6.44 7.47
C ILE A 110 2.70 -7.86 7.26
N GLN A 111 1.60 -8.20 7.92
CA GLN A 111 0.92 -9.50 7.74
C GLN A 111 0.29 -9.69 6.36
N LEU A 112 -0.03 -8.62 5.62
CA LEU A 112 -0.63 -8.73 4.29
C LEU A 112 0.41 -8.94 3.20
N ILE A 113 1.66 -8.55 3.44
CA ILE A 113 2.76 -8.72 2.49
C ILE A 113 3.53 -10.03 2.71
N ASN A 114 3.41 -10.69 3.86
CA ASN A 114 4.07 -11.95 4.18
C ASN A 114 3.09 -13.12 4.06
#